data_AF-A0A242NZG5-F1
#
_entry.id   AF-A0A242NZG5-F1
#
_cell.length_a   1.000
_cell.length_b   1.000
_cell.length_c   1.000
_cell.angle_alpha   90.00
_cell.angle_beta   90.00
_cell.angle_gamma   90.00
#
_symmetry.space_group_name_H-M   'P 1'
#
loop_
_entity.id
_entity.type
_entity.pdbx_description
1 polymer ?
#
loop_
_entity_poly.entity_id
_entity_poly.type
_entity_poly.pdbx_seq_one_letter_code
_entity_poly.pdbx_strand_id
1 'polypeptide(L)'
;KLDYTYNGIASSENALKGSATGVFNYQQSPMQLNSQNLVFSINDNKFTSKINTRFDNKPYVDLQLNSNKLDLTPFLQKDKKSDKKTTVQQTSPVVSNVAKNNNELSMLNSFDGKATINIKEIKANKIILSNMNIDVNIQNGIANLKDLSFKFANGQLTATGTANGKQKTPQVKLNTKISNINLNSFFTQMDMAYDLDGIFNAFGTLETNTLSTTKLLENLKGNTNIVITNAKLNNINIQNIIETAAAKYGNGKVNAENRKKYTEFHKITTNAYLNQGNIQLSSLNANSETLDIIDGSGKVGMLKHDLDVNMNVKILSGWNNKSETIAKLQKVTIPLRIYGQFSNLHYQLDIAQILSDVFSDKLQQRLDKLRDKLENRKDKDKDKDKLKSKAADILGGLLKK
;
A
#
# COMPACT_ATOMS: atom_id res chain seq x y z
N LYS A 1 -39.48 -19.10 -18.34
CA LYS A 1 -38.99 -18.87 -16.97
C LYS A 1 -38.48 -20.20 -16.45
N LEU A 2 -37.24 -20.25 -15.95
CA LEU A 2 -36.60 -21.44 -15.40
C LEU A 2 -36.22 -21.12 -13.96
N ASP A 3 -36.79 -21.85 -13.01
CA ASP A 3 -36.44 -21.74 -11.60
C ASP A 3 -35.47 -22.85 -11.25
N TYR A 4 -34.43 -22.55 -10.47
CA TYR A 4 -33.43 -23.54 -10.08
C TYR A 4 -33.07 -23.42 -8.60
N THR A 5 -32.73 -24.56 -8.00
CA THR A 5 -32.16 -24.64 -6.65
C THR A 5 -30.99 -25.60 -6.72
N TYR A 6 -29.80 -25.12 -6.37
CA TYR A 6 -28.59 -25.92 -6.31
C TYR A 6 -28.08 -26.02 -4.88
N ASN A 7 -28.08 -27.25 -4.37
CA ASN A 7 -27.46 -27.61 -3.10
C ASN A 7 -26.07 -28.17 -3.41
N GLY A 8 -25.05 -27.33 -3.33
CA GLY A 8 -23.68 -27.74 -3.64
C GLY A 8 -23.14 -28.81 -2.69
N ILE A 9 -22.14 -29.55 -3.16
CA ILE A 9 -21.40 -30.52 -2.37
C ILE A 9 -20.29 -29.74 -1.63
N ALA A 10 -20.48 -29.53 -0.33
CA ALA A 10 -19.57 -28.90 0.63
C ALA A 10 -19.48 -27.35 0.64
N SER A 11 -19.82 -26.79 1.81
CA SER A 11 -19.44 -25.46 2.33
C SER A 11 -20.19 -24.21 1.82
N SER A 12 -21.50 -24.15 2.04
CA SER A 12 -22.15 -23.02 2.73
C SER A 12 -23.59 -23.45 3.06
N GLU A 13 -24.06 -23.26 4.29
CA GLU A 13 -25.38 -23.75 4.75
C GLU A 13 -26.58 -23.08 4.00
N ASN A 14 -26.32 -22.14 3.09
CA ASN A 14 -27.33 -21.49 2.26
C ASN A 14 -27.28 -22.03 0.82
N ALA A 15 -28.28 -22.84 0.45
CA ALA A 15 -28.50 -23.26 -0.93
C ALA A 15 -28.44 -22.07 -1.91
N LEU A 16 -27.74 -22.23 -3.02
CA LEU A 16 -27.81 -21.27 -4.12
C LEU A 16 -29.18 -21.41 -4.77
N LYS A 17 -30.02 -20.37 -4.61
CA LYS A 17 -31.36 -20.33 -5.18
C LYS A 17 -31.44 -19.23 -6.23
N GLY A 18 -32.23 -19.44 -7.27
CA GLY A 18 -32.36 -18.41 -8.29
C GLY A 18 -33.46 -18.67 -9.28
N SER A 19 -33.62 -17.71 -10.17
CA SER A 19 -34.55 -17.78 -11.30
C SER A 19 -33.86 -17.22 -12.53
N ALA A 20 -34.27 -17.67 -13.70
CA ALA A 20 -33.83 -17.15 -14.99
C ALA A 20 -35.04 -16.96 -15.91
N THR A 21 -35.12 -15.80 -16.53
CA THR A 21 -36.15 -15.43 -17.51
C THR A 21 -35.47 -14.80 -18.70
N GLY A 22 -35.68 -15.34 -19.89
CA GLY A 22 -35.12 -14.82 -21.12
C GLY A 22 -35.65 -15.58 -22.32
N VAL A 23 -35.41 -15.02 -23.50
CA VAL A 23 -35.64 -15.67 -24.79
C VAL A 23 -34.31 -16.16 -25.31
N PHE A 24 -34.26 -17.42 -25.73
CA PHE A 24 -33.08 -18.04 -26.29
C PHE A 24 -33.35 -18.40 -27.75
N ASN A 25 -32.50 -17.90 -28.63
CA ASN A 25 -32.49 -18.27 -30.03
C ASN A 25 -31.39 -19.32 -30.21
N TYR A 26 -31.81 -20.56 -30.48
CA TYR A 26 -30.91 -21.66 -30.77
C TYR A 26 -30.85 -21.92 -32.27
N GLN A 27 -29.65 -22.08 -32.80
CA GLN A 27 -29.39 -22.51 -34.17
C GLN A 27 -28.49 -23.74 -34.12
N GLN A 28 -28.84 -24.80 -34.86
CA GLN A 28 -28.11 -26.06 -34.83
C GLN A 28 -26.83 -26.05 -35.69
N SER A 29 -26.83 -25.34 -36.83
CA SER A 29 -25.69 -25.30 -37.76
C SER A 29 -25.46 -23.88 -38.30
N PRO A 30 -24.35 -23.21 -37.94
CA PRO A 30 -23.44 -23.57 -36.82
C PRO A 30 -24.18 -23.61 -35.48
N MET A 31 -23.68 -24.41 -34.53
CA MET A 31 -24.29 -24.53 -33.21
C MET A 31 -24.12 -23.22 -32.43
N GLN A 32 -25.21 -22.49 -32.25
CA GLN A 32 -25.22 -21.17 -31.61
C GLN A 32 -26.38 -21.04 -30.63
N LEU A 33 -26.15 -20.30 -29.55
CA LEU A 33 -27.17 -19.91 -28.58
C LEU A 33 -27.02 -18.43 -28.26
N ASN A 34 -28.09 -17.68 -28.52
CA ASN A 34 -28.12 -16.23 -28.35
C ASN A 34 -29.28 -15.82 -27.45
N SER A 35 -29.03 -14.89 -26.53
CA SER A 35 -30.07 -14.22 -25.73
C SER A 35 -29.74 -12.73 -25.60
N GLN A 36 -30.69 -11.88 -25.97
CA GLN A 36 -30.53 -10.41 -25.91
C GLN A 36 -31.04 -9.80 -24.60
N ASN A 37 -31.85 -10.53 -23.84
CA ASN A 37 -32.49 -10.05 -22.62
C ASN A 37 -32.63 -11.22 -21.63
N LEU A 38 -31.51 -11.73 -21.14
CA LEU A 38 -31.50 -12.72 -20.07
C LEU A 38 -31.50 -12.01 -18.72
N VAL A 39 -32.55 -12.21 -17.92
CA VAL A 39 -32.62 -11.74 -16.53
C VAL A 39 -32.49 -12.95 -15.63
N PHE A 40 -31.54 -12.95 -14.70
CA PHE A 40 -31.40 -14.04 -13.75
C PHE A 40 -31.03 -13.56 -12.36
N SER A 41 -31.27 -14.42 -11.37
CA SER A 41 -30.86 -14.18 -9.99
C SER A 41 -30.02 -15.32 -9.43
N ILE A 42 -29.12 -14.98 -8.52
CA ILE A 42 -28.39 -15.89 -7.66
C ILE A 42 -28.53 -15.34 -6.23
N ASN A 43 -29.33 -16.01 -5.42
CA ASN A 43 -29.86 -15.52 -4.15
C ASN A 43 -30.51 -14.13 -4.38
N ASP A 44 -30.10 -13.12 -3.62
CA ASP A 44 -30.62 -11.75 -3.71
C ASP A 44 -29.97 -10.92 -4.83
N ASN A 45 -28.99 -11.48 -5.53
CA ASN A 45 -28.27 -10.80 -6.60
C ASN A 45 -29.03 -10.95 -7.91
N LYS A 46 -29.38 -9.83 -8.55
CA LYS A 46 -30.08 -9.79 -9.83
C LYS A 46 -29.16 -9.31 -10.93
N PHE A 47 -29.28 -9.93 -12.10
CA PHE A 47 -28.44 -9.67 -13.26
C PHE A 47 -29.28 -9.54 -14.51
N THR A 48 -28.87 -8.66 -15.40
CA THR A 48 -29.32 -8.63 -16.79
C THR A 48 -28.14 -8.91 -17.70
N SER A 49 -28.36 -9.71 -18.74
CA SER A 49 -27.30 -10.19 -19.59
C SER A 49 -27.70 -10.27 -21.05
N LYS A 50 -26.71 -9.99 -21.91
CA LYS A 50 -26.69 -10.41 -23.30
C LYS A 50 -25.64 -11.49 -23.43
N ILE A 51 -25.97 -12.58 -24.08
CA ILE A 51 -25.04 -13.67 -24.31
C ILE A 51 -25.19 -14.16 -25.74
N ASN A 52 -24.08 -14.18 -26.47
CA ASN A 52 -23.99 -14.84 -27.76
C ASN A 52 -22.90 -15.89 -27.67
N THR A 53 -23.25 -17.13 -27.96
CA THR A 53 -22.32 -18.25 -27.89
C THR A 53 -22.32 -19.03 -29.18
N ARG A 54 -21.13 -19.45 -29.59
CA ARG A 54 -20.91 -20.37 -30.71
C ARG A 54 -20.12 -21.55 -30.20
N PHE A 55 -20.62 -22.75 -30.44
CA PHE A 55 -20.09 -23.99 -29.88
C PHE A 55 -19.27 -24.76 -30.93
N ASP A 56 -18.32 -24.11 -31.58
CA ASP A 56 -17.37 -24.79 -32.47
C ASP A 56 -16.40 -25.68 -31.64
N ASN A 57 -15.42 -26.32 -32.30
CA ASN A 57 -14.35 -27.08 -31.64
C ASN A 57 -13.70 -26.31 -30.47
N LYS A 58 -13.64 -24.99 -30.57
CA LYS A 58 -13.34 -24.10 -29.46
C LYS A 58 -14.47 -23.08 -29.32
N PRO A 59 -15.23 -23.11 -28.21
CA PRO A 59 -16.40 -22.24 -28.08
C PRO A 59 -15.99 -20.77 -28.01
N TYR A 60 -16.80 -19.92 -28.63
CA TYR A 60 -16.72 -18.47 -28.52
C TYR A 60 -17.85 -17.93 -27.66
N VAL A 61 -17.54 -17.08 -26.67
CA VAL A 61 -18.52 -16.48 -25.75
C VAL A 61 -18.43 -14.96 -25.79
N ASP A 62 -19.51 -14.29 -26.18
CA ASP A 62 -19.69 -12.84 -26.03
C ASP A 62 -20.70 -12.59 -24.91
N LEU A 63 -20.21 -12.08 -23.78
CA LEU A 63 -21.00 -11.84 -22.58
C LEU A 63 -21.08 -10.35 -22.26
N GLN A 64 -22.27 -9.83 -22.11
CA GLN A 64 -22.51 -8.57 -21.40
C GLN A 64 -23.30 -8.89 -20.14
N LEU A 65 -22.85 -8.40 -18.99
CA LEU A 65 -23.47 -8.63 -17.69
C LEU A 65 -23.64 -7.29 -16.97
N ASN A 66 -24.83 -7.01 -16.48
CA ASN A 66 -25.12 -5.83 -15.68
C ASN A 66 -25.80 -6.21 -14.38
N SER A 67 -25.45 -5.52 -13.30
CA SER A 67 -26.15 -5.64 -12.02
C SER A 67 -26.20 -4.30 -11.29
N ASN A 68 -27.31 -4.04 -10.59
CA ASN A 68 -27.38 -2.90 -9.68
C ASN A 68 -26.63 -3.18 -8.38
N LYS A 69 -26.62 -4.43 -7.90
CA LYS A 69 -26.01 -4.80 -6.63
C LYS A 69 -25.55 -6.25 -6.65
N LEU A 70 -24.31 -6.46 -6.21
CA LEU A 70 -23.75 -7.77 -5.93
C LEU A 70 -23.30 -7.82 -4.46
N ASP A 71 -24.08 -8.51 -3.62
CA ASP A 71 -23.73 -8.76 -2.23
C ASP A 71 -23.01 -10.12 -2.11
N LEU A 72 -21.70 -10.04 -1.86
CA LEU A 72 -20.84 -11.18 -1.61
C LEU A 72 -20.77 -11.57 -0.14
N THR A 73 -21.29 -10.74 0.77
CA THR A 73 -21.22 -10.95 2.22
C THR A 73 -21.70 -12.34 2.65
N PRO A 74 -22.82 -12.88 2.14
CA PRO A 74 -23.27 -14.22 2.53
C PRO A 74 -22.30 -15.35 2.14
N PHE A 75 -21.48 -15.14 1.11
CA PHE A 75 -20.51 -16.14 0.61
C PHE A 75 -19.13 -16.03 1.27
N LEU A 76 -18.88 -14.94 2.01
CA LEU A 76 -17.58 -14.66 2.64
C LEU A 76 -17.58 -14.93 4.15
N GLN A 77 -18.73 -15.23 4.74
CA GLN A 77 -18.80 -15.59 6.15
C GLN A 77 -18.08 -16.92 6.36
N LYS A 78 -16.97 -16.87 7.10
CA LYS A 78 -16.35 -18.08 7.64
C LYS A 78 -17.34 -18.68 8.62
N ASP A 79 -17.63 -19.97 8.48
CA ASP A 79 -18.44 -20.71 9.43
C ASP A 79 -17.90 -20.46 10.84
N LYS A 80 -18.66 -19.74 11.67
CA LYS A 80 -18.58 -19.95 13.10
C LYS A 80 -19.02 -21.39 13.27
N LYS A 81 -18.11 -22.26 13.73
CA LYS A 81 -18.40 -23.66 14.04
C LYS A 81 -19.83 -23.79 14.57
N SER A 82 -20.69 -24.38 13.75
CA SER A 82 -22.01 -24.79 14.19
C SER A 82 -21.76 -25.92 15.18
N ASP A 83 -21.89 -25.64 16.48
CA ASP A 83 -22.03 -26.65 17.54
C ASP A 83 -23.39 -27.36 17.42
N LYS A 84 -23.77 -27.75 16.20
CA LYS A 84 -24.83 -28.73 15.98
C LYS A 84 -24.16 -30.09 15.99
N LYS A 85 -24.41 -30.84 17.06
CA LYS A 85 -24.29 -32.31 17.05
C LYS A 85 -25.20 -32.87 15.97
N THR A 86 -24.68 -32.95 14.75
CA THR A 86 -25.32 -33.69 13.66
C THR A 86 -24.92 -35.14 13.81
N THR A 87 -25.87 -36.01 14.09
CA THR A 87 -25.70 -37.47 14.05
C THR A 87 -25.22 -37.83 12.65
N VAL A 88 -23.94 -38.20 12.53
CA VAL A 88 -23.33 -38.57 11.25
C VAL A 88 -23.79 -39.98 10.90
N GLN A 89 -24.77 -40.09 10.01
CA GLN A 89 -25.02 -41.34 9.30
C GLN A 89 -23.96 -41.47 8.20
N GLN A 90 -23.12 -42.50 8.35
CA GLN A 90 -21.94 -42.73 7.54
C GLN A 90 -22.36 -43.14 6.12
N THR A 91 -22.25 -42.22 5.16
CA THR A 91 -22.30 -42.55 3.73
C THR A 91 -20.91 -42.93 3.25
N SER A 92 -20.85 -43.87 2.31
CA SER A 92 -19.60 -44.36 1.72
C SER A 92 -18.77 -43.21 1.13
N PRO A 93 -17.45 -43.19 1.33
CA PRO A 93 -16.60 -42.12 0.83
C PRO A 93 -16.63 -42.10 -0.70
N VAL A 94 -17.06 -40.98 -1.28
CA VAL A 94 -16.91 -40.71 -2.70
C VAL A 94 -15.50 -40.16 -2.93
N VAL A 95 -14.69 -40.86 -3.72
CA VAL A 95 -13.38 -40.37 -4.15
C VAL A 95 -13.62 -39.20 -5.11
N SER A 96 -13.44 -37.98 -4.62
CA SER A 96 -13.39 -36.79 -5.47
C SER A 96 -12.03 -36.73 -6.15
N ASN A 97 -12.00 -37.05 -7.45
CA ASN A 97 -10.85 -36.76 -8.32
C ASN A 97 -10.72 -35.24 -8.49
N VAL A 98 -10.22 -34.55 -7.47
CA VAL A 98 -9.76 -33.17 -7.62
C VAL A 98 -8.43 -33.24 -8.33
N ALA A 99 -8.45 -33.16 -9.66
CA ALA A 99 -7.24 -32.92 -10.43
C ALA A 99 -6.56 -31.69 -9.83
N LYS A 100 -5.34 -31.85 -9.27
CA LYS A 100 -4.47 -30.76 -8.83
C LYS A 100 -4.04 -29.98 -10.07
N ASN A 101 -4.93 -29.15 -10.58
CA ASN A 101 -4.60 -28.23 -11.64
C ASN A 101 -3.90 -27.04 -10.99
N ASN A 102 -2.57 -27.00 -11.06
CA ASN A 102 -1.77 -25.93 -10.47
C ASN A 102 -1.95 -24.58 -11.21
N ASN A 103 -2.62 -24.58 -12.35
CA ASN A 103 -2.94 -23.39 -13.11
C ASN A 103 -4.39 -22.95 -12.91
N GLU A 104 -4.59 -21.97 -12.04
CA GLU A 104 -5.88 -21.34 -11.73
C GLU A 104 -6.53 -20.67 -12.96
N LEU A 105 -5.77 -20.43 -14.03
CA LEU A 105 -6.24 -19.83 -15.29
C LEU A 105 -6.45 -20.85 -16.41
N SER A 106 -6.37 -22.17 -16.14
CA SER A 106 -6.46 -23.19 -17.19
C SER A 106 -7.77 -23.13 -17.97
N MET A 107 -8.85 -22.63 -17.35
CA MET A 107 -10.16 -22.42 -17.99
C MET A 107 -10.09 -21.47 -19.19
N LEU A 108 -9.11 -20.56 -19.26
CA LEU A 108 -8.96 -19.66 -20.40
C LEU A 108 -8.62 -20.41 -21.70
N ASN A 109 -8.12 -21.65 -21.60
CA ASN A 109 -7.81 -22.47 -22.78
C ASN A 109 -9.06 -23.14 -23.38
N SER A 110 -10.15 -23.24 -22.61
CA SER A 110 -11.34 -23.97 -23.05
C SER A 110 -12.30 -23.14 -23.91
N PHE A 111 -12.07 -21.83 -24.07
CA PHE A 111 -12.93 -20.94 -24.84
C PHE A 111 -12.17 -19.70 -25.33
N ASP A 112 -12.70 -19.06 -26.36
CA ASP A 112 -12.39 -17.68 -26.73
C ASP A 112 -13.61 -16.80 -26.44
N GLY A 113 -13.43 -15.49 -26.37
CA GLY A 113 -14.56 -14.63 -26.10
C GLY A 113 -14.24 -13.21 -25.70
N LYS A 114 -15.28 -12.46 -25.38
CA LYS A 114 -15.19 -11.16 -24.74
C LYS A 114 -16.25 -11.06 -23.66
N ALA A 115 -15.94 -10.31 -22.60
CA ALA A 115 -16.90 -10.03 -21.55
C ALA A 115 -16.86 -8.55 -21.16
N THR A 116 -18.04 -7.96 -21.06
CA THR A 116 -18.25 -6.63 -20.45
C THR A 116 -19.13 -6.80 -19.22
N ILE A 117 -18.62 -6.43 -18.05
CA ILE A 117 -19.33 -6.57 -16.78
C ILE A 117 -19.46 -5.19 -16.13
N ASN A 118 -20.68 -4.76 -15.84
CA ASN A 118 -20.96 -3.50 -15.14
C ASN A 118 -21.77 -3.78 -13.88
N ILE A 119 -21.24 -3.41 -12.71
CA ILE A 119 -21.91 -3.59 -11.42
C ILE A 119 -21.91 -2.26 -10.68
N LYS A 120 -23.10 -1.71 -10.39
CA LYS A 120 -23.20 -0.39 -9.74
C LYS A 120 -22.70 -0.42 -8.30
N GLU A 121 -22.96 -1.49 -7.56
CA GLU A 121 -22.49 -1.66 -6.18
C GLU A 121 -22.08 -3.11 -5.93
N ILE A 122 -20.90 -3.31 -5.34
CA ILE A 122 -20.46 -4.59 -4.80
C ILE A 122 -20.24 -4.42 -3.32
N LYS A 123 -20.87 -5.28 -2.53
CA LYS A 123 -20.70 -5.33 -1.09
C LYS A 123 -20.03 -6.64 -0.69
N ALA A 124 -18.94 -6.54 0.05
CA ALA A 124 -18.24 -7.69 0.62
C ALA A 124 -17.92 -7.37 2.08
N ASN A 125 -18.77 -7.83 3.01
CA ASN A 125 -18.70 -7.43 4.42
C ASN A 125 -18.82 -5.90 4.58
N LYS A 126 -17.77 -5.25 5.12
CA LYS A 126 -17.66 -3.80 5.30
C LYS A 126 -17.12 -3.08 4.04
N ILE A 127 -16.63 -3.83 3.05
CA ILE A 127 -16.05 -3.28 1.81
C ILE A 127 -17.20 -2.98 0.84
N ILE A 128 -17.23 -1.73 0.36
CA ILE A 128 -18.19 -1.28 -0.65
C ILE A 128 -17.43 -0.73 -1.85
N LEU A 129 -17.59 -1.39 -2.99
CA LEU A 129 -17.11 -0.91 -4.29
C LEU A 129 -18.30 -0.36 -5.07
N SER A 130 -18.11 0.74 -5.79
CA SER A 130 -19.15 1.30 -6.66
C SER A 130 -18.67 1.46 -8.08
N ASN A 131 -19.60 1.38 -9.03
CA ASN A 131 -19.38 1.55 -10.45
C ASN A 131 -18.23 0.67 -10.98
N MET A 132 -18.28 -0.62 -10.70
CA MET A 132 -17.32 -1.58 -11.25
C MET A 132 -17.61 -1.80 -12.73
N ASN A 133 -16.60 -1.61 -13.58
CA ASN A 133 -16.62 -1.97 -14.99
C ASN A 133 -15.43 -2.88 -15.30
N ILE A 134 -15.68 -3.90 -16.11
CA ILE A 134 -14.66 -4.82 -16.62
C ILE A 134 -14.91 -5.00 -18.12
N ASP A 135 -13.87 -4.82 -18.93
CA ASP A 135 -13.84 -5.20 -20.36
C ASP A 135 -12.63 -6.11 -20.59
N VAL A 136 -12.89 -7.36 -20.99
CA VAL A 136 -11.86 -8.37 -21.21
C VAL A 136 -12.09 -9.10 -22.53
N ASN A 137 -11.01 -9.36 -23.26
CA ASN A 137 -10.99 -10.20 -24.45
C ASN A 137 -10.09 -11.42 -24.24
N ILE A 138 -10.64 -12.62 -24.39
CA ILE A 138 -9.95 -13.89 -24.22
C ILE A 138 -9.72 -14.49 -25.60
N GLN A 139 -8.45 -14.73 -25.92
CA GLN A 139 -8.07 -15.39 -27.16
C GLN A 139 -6.90 -16.34 -26.91
N ASN A 140 -7.05 -17.59 -27.33
CA ASN A 140 -6.00 -18.60 -27.28
C ASN A 140 -5.37 -18.78 -25.90
N GLY A 141 -6.18 -18.79 -24.83
CA GLY A 141 -5.69 -18.97 -23.46
C GLY A 141 -5.14 -17.70 -22.81
N ILE A 142 -5.22 -16.56 -23.49
CA ILE A 142 -4.72 -15.27 -23.00
C ILE A 142 -5.90 -14.30 -22.87
N ALA A 143 -6.14 -13.82 -21.65
CA ALA A 143 -7.08 -12.74 -21.38
C ALA A 143 -6.37 -11.39 -21.47
N ASN A 144 -6.94 -10.46 -22.22
CA ASN A 144 -6.51 -9.08 -22.34
C ASN A 144 -7.56 -8.19 -21.67
N LEU A 145 -7.21 -7.64 -20.51
CA LEU A 145 -8.05 -6.73 -19.74
C LEU A 145 -7.87 -5.31 -20.29
N LYS A 146 -8.90 -4.82 -20.99
CA LYS A 146 -8.92 -3.49 -21.59
C LYS A 146 -9.32 -2.41 -20.59
N ASP A 147 -10.26 -2.73 -19.70
CA ASP A 147 -10.64 -1.87 -18.59
C ASP A 147 -10.99 -2.72 -17.37
N LEU A 148 -10.48 -2.30 -16.22
CA LEU A 148 -10.99 -2.64 -14.90
C LEU A 148 -11.06 -1.32 -14.15
N SER A 149 -12.25 -0.84 -13.84
CA SER A 149 -12.43 0.41 -13.12
C SER A 149 -13.45 0.25 -12.01
N PHE A 150 -13.20 0.86 -10.85
CA PHE A 150 -14.19 0.96 -9.77
C PHE A 150 -13.84 2.10 -8.81
N LYS A 151 -14.84 2.56 -8.08
CA LYS A 151 -14.68 3.52 -6.98
C LYS A 151 -14.66 2.80 -5.64
N PHE A 152 -13.76 3.24 -4.77
CA PHE A 152 -13.56 2.67 -3.44
C PHE A 152 -12.98 3.73 -2.52
N ALA A 153 -13.39 3.76 -1.25
CA ALA A 153 -12.86 4.68 -0.24
C ALA A 153 -12.72 6.14 -0.74
N ASN A 154 -13.78 6.67 -1.36
CA ASN A 154 -13.87 8.02 -1.96
C ASN A 154 -12.95 8.30 -3.17
N GLY A 155 -12.13 7.34 -3.58
CA GLY A 155 -11.26 7.42 -4.74
C GLY A 155 -11.68 6.46 -5.86
N GLN A 156 -10.74 6.24 -6.79
CA GLN A 156 -10.91 5.39 -7.97
C GLN A 156 -9.68 4.54 -8.22
N LEU A 157 -9.91 3.29 -8.61
CA LEU A 157 -8.91 2.40 -9.18
C LEU A 157 -9.23 2.15 -10.65
N THR A 158 -8.21 2.19 -11.50
CA THR A 158 -8.27 1.77 -12.91
C THR A 158 -7.10 0.84 -13.22
N ALA A 159 -7.32 -0.21 -13.99
CA ALA A 159 -6.27 -1.12 -14.42
C ALA A 159 -6.49 -1.67 -15.83
N THR A 160 -5.39 -1.95 -16.52
CA THR A 160 -5.35 -2.71 -17.79
C THR A 160 -4.29 -3.79 -17.68
N GLY A 161 -4.34 -4.82 -18.51
CA GLY A 161 -3.33 -5.86 -18.42
C GLY A 161 -3.63 -7.16 -19.13
N THR A 162 -2.89 -8.20 -18.75
CA THR A 162 -3.00 -9.52 -19.35
C THR A 162 -2.97 -10.63 -18.30
N ALA A 163 -3.63 -11.73 -18.60
CA ALA A 163 -3.55 -12.97 -17.83
C ALA A 163 -3.34 -14.15 -18.79
N ASN A 164 -2.25 -14.91 -18.59
CA ASN A 164 -1.85 -16.02 -19.44
C ASN A 164 -2.16 -17.35 -18.76
N GLY A 165 -3.17 -18.05 -19.27
CA GLY A 165 -3.58 -19.38 -18.82
C GLY A 165 -2.91 -20.53 -19.57
N LYS A 166 -2.02 -20.27 -20.53
CA LYS A 166 -1.31 -21.34 -21.28
C LYS A 166 -0.17 -21.97 -20.47
N GLN A 167 0.32 -21.26 -19.47
CA GLN A 167 1.51 -21.63 -18.71
C GLN A 167 1.17 -22.64 -17.61
N LYS A 168 2.17 -23.40 -17.14
CA LYS A 168 1.99 -24.30 -15.99
C LYS A 168 1.64 -23.54 -14.71
N THR A 169 2.17 -22.33 -14.56
CA THR A 169 1.87 -21.39 -13.47
C THR A 169 1.18 -20.17 -14.08
N PRO A 170 0.07 -19.68 -13.52
CA PRO A 170 -0.58 -18.46 -13.99
C PRO A 170 0.40 -17.30 -14.09
N GLN A 171 0.21 -16.42 -15.07
CA GLN A 171 0.96 -15.17 -15.16
C GLN A 171 -0.02 -14.04 -15.42
N VAL A 172 -0.10 -13.11 -14.48
CA VAL A 172 -0.95 -11.92 -14.57
C VAL A 172 -0.07 -10.70 -14.46
N LYS A 173 -0.31 -9.72 -15.34
CA LYS A 173 0.36 -8.42 -15.33
C LYS A 173 -0.67 -7.32 -15.47
N LEU A 174 -0.64 -6.34 -14.56
CA LEU A 174 -1.59 -5.23 -14.49
C LEU A 174 -0.85 -3.90 -14.44
N ASN A 175 -1.19 -2.97 -15.32
CA ASN A 175 -0.86 -1.56 -15.17
C ASN A 175 -2.00 -0.92 -14.38
N THR A 176 -1.70 -0.46 -13.17
CA THR A 176 -2.70 0.00 -12.20
C THR A 176 -2.47 1.47 -11.88
N LYS A 177 -3.57 2.22 -11.77
CA LYS A 177 -3.60 3.59 -11.27
C LYS A 177 -4.68 3.70 -10.19
N ILE A 178 -4.29 4.27 -9.07
CA ILE A 178 -5.12 4.56 -7.90
C ILE A 178 -5.11 6.08 -7.71
N SER A 179 -6.29 6.67 -7.63
CA SER A 179 -6.45 8.12 -7.49
C SER A 179 -7.38 8.44 -6.32
N ASN A 180 -6.94 9.38 -5.47
CA ASN A 180 -7.74 9.99 -4.42
C ASN A 180 -8.38 9.03 -3.40
N ILE A 181 -7.70 7.94 -3.04
CA ILE A 181 -8.18 7.05 -1.98
C ILE A 181 -8.04 7.78 -0.64
N ASN A 182 -9.14 7.97 0.07
CA ASN A 182 -9.11 8.48 1.44
C ASN A 182 -8.66 7.35 2.38
N LEU A 183 -7.49 7.49 3.01
CA LEU A 183 -6.90 6.45 3.84
C LEU A 183 -7.75 6.13 5.09
N ASN A 184 -8.39 7.12 5.67
CA ASN A 184 -9.27 6.92 6.82
C ASN A 184 -10.48 6.03 6.47
N SER A 185 -11.14 6.33 5.33
CA SER A 185 -12.23 5.54 4.76
C SER A 185 -11.77 4.12 4.40
N PHE A 186 -10.57 3.99 3.83
CA PHE A 186 -9.94 2.71 3.51
C PHE A 186 -9.76 1.84 4.76
N PHE A 187 -9.05 2.34 5.78
CA PHE A 187 -8.77 1.58 7.01
C PHE A 187 -10.05 1.22 7.76
N THR A 188 -11.04 2.12 7.77
CA THR A 188 -12.37 1.86 8.37
C THR A 188 -13.09 0.69 7.71
N GLN A 189 -13.13 0.64 6.37
CA GLN A 189 -13.78 -0.46 5.64
C GLN A 189 -13.01 -1.79 5.74
N MET A 190 -11.69 -1.71 5.92
CA MET A 190 -10.82 -2.87 6.10
C MET A 190 -10.78 -3.39 7.55
N ASP A 191 -11.41 -2.68 8.49
CA ASP A 191 -11.37 -2.99 9.93
C ASP A 191 -9.96 -3.01 10.52
N MET A 192 -9.12 -2.06 10.09
CA MET A 192 -7.73 -1.93 10.50
C MET A 192 -7.51 -0.67 11.33
N ALA A 193 -6.60 -0.73 12.30
CA ALA A 193 -6.11 0.47 12.98
C ALA A 193 -5.41 1.40 11.97
N TYR A 194 -5.53 2.71 12.17
CA TYR A 194 -4.99 3.71 11.26
C TYR A 194 -3.95 4.60 11.95
N ASP A 195 -2.69 4.45 11.55
CA ASP A 195 -1.60 5.35 11.97
C ASP A 195 -1.24 6.38 10.89
N LEU A 196 -1.92 6.35 9.75
CA LEU A 196 -1.70 7.26 8.63
C LEU A 196 -3.03 7.72 8.03
N ASP A 197 -3.31 9.01 8.12
CA ASP A 197 -4.40 9.65 7.37
C ASP A 197 -3.82 10.39 6.15
N GLY A 198 -4.68 10.66 5.17
CA GLY A 198 -4.33 11.42 3.96
C GLY A 198 -5.07 10.93 2.72
N ILE A 199 -4.71 11.51 1.57
CA ILE A 199 -5.24 11.15 0.26
C ILE A 199 -4.16 10.40 -0.53
N PHE A 200 -4.38 9.10 -0.71
CA PHE A 200 -3.46 8.18 -1.35
C PHE A 200 -3.67 8.09 -2.87
N ASN A 201 -2.58 8.20 -3.60
CA ASN A 201 -2.48 8.01 -5.03
C ASN A 201 -1.32 7.07 -5.33
N ALA A 202 -1.48 6.20 -6.31
CA ALA A 202 -0.42 5.35 -6.77
C ALA A 202 -0.55 5.04 -8.26
N PHE A 203 0.58 4.76 -8.92
CA PHE A 203 0.58 4.16 -10.24
C PHE A 203 1.73 3.18 -10.36
N GLY A 204 1.55 2.11 -11.13
CA GLY A 204 2.59 1.10 -11.25
C GLY A 204 2.18 -0.09 -12.09
N THR A 205 3.12 -1.02 -12.23
CA THR A 205 2.92 -2.29 -12.90
C THR A 205 3.09 -3.40 -11.88
N LEU A 206 2.05 -4.21 -11.74
CA LEU A 206 1.97 -5.31 -10.79
C LEU A 206 1.92 -6.64 -11.53
N GLU A 207 2.58 -7.65 -10.99
CA GLU A 207 2.59 -9.01 -11.50
C GLU A 207 2.23 -9.98 -10.39
N THR A 208 1.48 -11.02 -10.72
CA THR A 208 1.18 -12.13 -9.80
C THR A 208 1.10 -13.44 -10.59
N ASN A 209 1.32 -14.55 -9.88
CA ASN A 209 1.22 -15.90 -10.42
C ASN A 209 0.01 -16.68 -9.86
N THR A 210 -0.89 -15.99 -9.17
CA THR A 210 -2.09 -16.56 -8.54
C THR A 210 -3.23 -15.55 -8.57
N LEU A 211 -4.46 -16.07 -8.68
CA LEU A 211 -5.73 -15.39 -8.46
C LEU A 211 -6.29 -15.66 -7.05
N SER A 212 -5.63 -16.51 -6.25
CA SER A 212 -6.05 -16.80 -4.88
C SER A 212 -5.95 -15.55 -4.01
N THR A 213 -7.09 -15.09 -3.50
CA THR A 213 -7.16 -13.89 -2.64
C THR A 213 -6.33 -14.04 -1.37
N THR A 214 -6.19 -15.25 -0.82
CA THR A 214 -5.38 -15.52 0.37
C THR A 214 -3.87 -15.51 0.11
N LYS A 215 -3.44 -15.75 -1.14
CA LYS A 215 -2.02 -15.77 -1.53
C LYS A 215 -1.60 -14.55 -2.35
N LEU A 216 -2.55 -13.68 -2.69
CA LEU A 216 -2.33 -12.57 -3.62
C LEU A 216 -1.23 -11.64 -3.10
N LEU A 217 -1.30 -11.18 -1.85
CA LEU A 217 -0.32 -10.25 -1.30
C LEU A 217 1.10 -10.85 -1.23
N GLU A 218 1.22 -12.16 -1.01
CA GLU A 218 2.50 -12.89 -1.00
C GLU A 218 3.10 -13.08 -2.41
N ASN A 219 2.29 -13.02 -3.46
CA ASN A 219 2.74 -13.29 -4.83
C ASN A 219 2.71 -12.05 -5.72
N LEU A 220 2.15 -10.94 -5.23
CA LEU A 220 2.16 -9.67 -5.91
C LEU A 220 3.57 -9.08 -5.86
N LYS A 221 4.08 -8.70 -7.02
CA LYS A 221 5.36 -8.00 -7.16
C LYS A 221 5.27 -6.88 -8.19
N GLY A 222 6.10 -5.85 -8.07
CA GLY A 222 6.15 -4.81 -9.08
C GLY A 222 6.55 -3.44 -8.56
N ASN A 223 6.83 -2.53 -9.50
CA ASN A 223 7.20 -1.15 -9.20
C ASN A 223 5.95 -0.28 -9.08
N THR A 224 5.95 0.60 -8.08
CA THR A 224 4.90 1.58 -7.86
C THR A 224 5.47 2.92 -7.43
N ASN A 225 4.88 3.99 -7.92
CA ASN A 225 5.10 5.35 -7.45
C ASN A 225 3.90 5.70 -6.59
N ILE A 226 4.15 6.14 -5.36
CA ILE A 226 3.11 6.47 -4.38
C ILE A 226 3.22 7.95 -4.03
N VAL A 227 2.07 8.61 -3.96
CA VAL A 227 1.92 9.99 -3.50
C VAL A 227 0.79 10.06 -2.48
N ILE A 228 1.08 10.59 -1.30
CA ILE A 228 0.08 10.83 -0.26
C ILE A 228 0.04 12.33 0.01
N THR A 229 -1.12 12.97 -0.13
CA THR A 229 -1.29 14.38 0.20
C THR A 229 -2.09 14.56 1.47
N ASN A 230 -1.87 15.70 2.14
CA ASN A 230 -2.48 16.02 3.44
C ASN A 230 -2.28 14.87 4.44
N ALA A 231 -1.05 14.37 4.48
CA ALA A 231 -0.71 13.20 5.26
C ALA A 231 -0.58 13.56 6.74
N LYS A 232 -1.12 12.70 7.61
CA LYS A 232 -0.97 12.81 9.05
C LYS A 232 -0.56 11.46 9.62
N LEU A 233 0.67 11.41 10.11
CA LEU A 233 1.23 10.24 10.80
C LEU A 233 0.81 10.33 12.27
N ASN A 234 -0.22 9.58 12.63
CA ASN A 234 -0.66 9.48 14.02
C ASN A 234 0.39 8.68 14.83
N ASN A 235 0.46 8.97 16.13
CA ASN A 235 1.37 8.35 17.10
C ASN A 235 2.88 8.56 16.87
N ILE A 236 3.29 9.24 15.80
CA ILE A 236 4.67 9.61 15.52
C ILE A 236 4.77 11.13 15.45
N ASN A 237 5.42 11.76 16.43
CA ASN A 237 5.79 13.16 16.38
C ASN A 237 7.31 13.31 16.21
N ILE A 238 7.76 13.48 14.96
CA ILE A 238 9.17 13.61 14.59
C ILE A 238 9.80 14.83 15.28
N GLN A 239 9.06 15.94 15.34
CA GLN A 239 9.50 17.16 16.02
C GLN A 239 9.83 16.87 17.48
N ASN A 240 8.90 16.23 18.20
CA ASN A 240 9.05 15.87 19.59
C ASN A 240 10.21 14.90 19.84
N ILE A 241 10.43 13.93 18.95
CA ILE A 241 11.56 12.99 19.02
C ILE A 241 12.88 13.78 19.01
N ILE A 242 13.05 14.68 18.04
CA ILE A 242 14.27 15.48 17.89
C ILE A 242 14.45 16.44 19.07
N GLU A 243 13.40 17.15 19.50
CA GLU A 243 13.48 18.06 20.66
C GLU A 243 13.88 17.33 21.95
N THR A 244 13.29 16.15 22.17
CA THR A 244 13.55 15.36 23.38
C THR A 244 14.99 14.87 23.39
N ALA A 245 15.50 14.40 22.25
CA ALA A 245 16.89 13.99 22.13
C ALA A 245 17.85 15.20 22.30
N ALA A 246 17.51 16.37 21.74
CA ALA A 246 18.36 17.56 21.82
C ALA A 246 18.45 18.11 23.25
N ALA A 247 17.34 18.10 23.99
CA ALA A 247 17.28 18.54 25.37
C ALA A 247 18.07 17.62 26.32
N LYS A 248 18.04 16.30 26.09
CA LYS A 248 18.86 15.34 26.84
C LYS A 248 20.36 15.63 26.70
N TYR A 249 20.80 16.09 25.53
CA TYR A 249 22.20 16.46 25.29
C TYR A 249 22.56 17.84 25.88
N GLY A 250 21.68 18.83 25.73
CA GLY A 250 21.91 20.21 26.19
C GLY A 250 21.55 20.48 27.66
N ASN A 251 21.32 19.44 28.47
CA ASN A 251 20.86 19.52 29.87
C ASN A 251 19.58 20.38 30.05
N GLY A 252 18.71 20.39 29.04
CA GLY A 252 17.46 21.15 29.01
C GLY A 252 16.27 20.35 29.52
N LYS A 253 15.27 21.04 30.08
CA LYS A 253 14.00 20.41 30.46
C LYS A 253 13.06 20.31 29.26
N VAL A 254 12.46 19.14 29.05
CA VAL A 254 11.42 18.92 28.04
C VAL A 254 10.07 19.00 28.73
N ASN A 255 9.27 20.04 28.42
CA ASN A 255 7.88 20.08 28.87
C ASN A 255 7.06 19.09 28.02
N ALA A 256 6.68 17.97 28.61
CA ALA A 256 5.93 16.89 27.95
C ALA A 256 4.42 17.18 27.81
N GLU A 257 3.90 18.15 28.54
CA GLU A 257 2.46 18.47 28.56
C GLU A 257 2.01 19.11 27.24
N ASN A 258 0.85 18.68 26.73
CA ASN A 258 0.12 19.24 25.57
C ASN A 258 0.79 19.17 24.20
N ARG A 259 1.74 18.25 23.98
CA ARG A 259 2.34 18.05 22.65
C ARG A 259 1.41 17.27 21.72
N LYS A 260 1.36 17.67 20.44
CA LYS A 260 0.73 16.89 19.36
C LYS A 260 1.30 15.47 19.36
N LYS A 261 0.46 14.46 19.16
CA LYS A 261 0.88 13.06 19.06
C LYS A 261 1.08 12.61 17.60
N TYR A 262 1.30 13.54 16.69
CA TYR A 262 1.32 13.26 15.26
C TYR A 262 2.29 14.18 14.52
N THR A 263 2.64 13.80 13.29
CA THR A 263 3.38 14.64 12.32
C THR A 263 2.52 14.84 11.08
N GLU A 264 2.40 16.08 10.61
CA GLU A 264 1.67 16.42 9.39
C GLU A 264 2.65 16.70 8.25
N PHE A 265 2.32 16.21 7.06
CA PHE A 265 3.02 16.49 5.81
C PHE A 265 2.02 16.93 4.75
N HIS A 266 2.35 17.96 3.99
CA HIS A 266 1.54 18.36 2.83
C HIS A 266 1.54 17.26 1.77
N LYS A 267 2.70 16.64 1.57
CA LYS A 267 2.91 15.62 0.55
C LYS A 267 4.02 14.67 0.98
N ILE A 268 3.79 13.38 0.77
CA ILE A 268 4.76 12.28 0.85
C ILE A 268 4.85 11.67 -0.55
N THR A 269 6.05 11.44 -1.05
CA THR A 269 6.32 10.77 -2.33
C THR A 269 7.32 9.65 -2.13
N THR A 270 7.06 8.49 -2.70
CA THR A 270 7.97 7.36 -2.64
C THR A 270 7.92 6.54 -3.92
N ASN A 271 9.10 6.13 -4.40
CA ASN A 271 9.23 5.03 -5.33
C ASN A 271 9.36 3.75 -4.51
N ALA A 272 8.59 2.74 -4.89
CA ALA A 272 8.53 1.50 -4.14
C ALA A 272 8.52 0.27 -5.05
N TYR A 273 9.07 -0.82 -4.53
CA TYR A 273 9.00 -2.15 -5.11
C TYR A 273 8.26 -3.07 -4.16
N LEU A 274 7.10 -3.58 -4.58
CA LEU A 274 6.38 -4.61 -3.86
C LEU A 274 6.98 -5.97 -4.20
N ASN A 275 7.20 -6.81 -3.18
CA ASN A 275 7.57 -8.21 -3.35
C ASN A 275 7.25 -9.00 -2.09
N GLN A 276 6.52 -10.11 -2.22
CA GLN A 276 6.23 -11.02 -1.11
C GLN A 276 5.62 -10.33 0.10
N GLY A 277 4.64 -9.46 -0.13
CA GLY A 277 3.98 -8.67 0.91
C GLY A 277 4.87 -7.62 1.58
N ASN A 278 6.05 -7.34 1.05
CA ASN A 278 6.92 -6.25 1.51
C ASN A 278 6.96 -5.13 0.47
N ILE A 279 6.86 -3.90 0.94
CA ILE A 279 7.01 -2.69 0.15
C ILE A 279 8.40 -2.13 0.46
N GLN A 280 9.34 -2.28 -0.46
CA GLN A 280 10.66 -1.67 -0.38
C GLN A 280 10.58 -0.23 -0.90
N LEU A 281 10.89 0.75 -0.07
CA LEU A 281 10.95 2.17 -0.42
C LEU A 281 12.36 2.49 -0.92
N SER A 282 12.51 2.75 -2.22
CA SER A 282 13.80 3.14 -2.81
C SER A 282 14.06 4.64 -2.67
N SER A 283 13.01 5.44 -2.54
CA SER A 283 13.08 6.84 -2.16
C SER A 283 11.90 7.20 -1.27
N LEU A 284 12.07 8.18 -0.39
CA LEU A 284 11.03 8.75 0.43
C LEU A 284 11.35 10.24 0.62
N ASN A 285 10.49 11.08 0.08
CA ASN A 285 10.53 12.52 0.31
C ASN A 285 9.21 12.97 0.90
N ALA A 286 9.25 13.85 1.89
CA ALA A 286 8.04 14.38 2.51
C ALA A 286 8.26 15.81 2.99
N ASN A 287 7.32 16.71 2.70
CA ASN A 287 7.46 18.12 3.04
C ASN A 287 6.28 18.62 3.88
N SER A 288 6.57 19.49 4.84
CA SER A 288 5.61 20.15 5.73
C SER A 288 6.02 21.62 5.92
N GLU A 289 5.32 22.37 6.78
CA GLU A 289 5.72 23.75 7.13
C GLU A 289 7.03 23.80 7.94
N THR A 290 7.31 22.76 8.74
CA THR A 290 8.39 22.77 9.74
C THR A 290 9.48 21.72 9.49
N LEU A 291 9.20 20.73 8.65
CA LEU A 291 10.06 19.59 8.35
C LEU A 291 10.13 19.35 6.85
N ASP A 292 11.31 18.95 6.40
CA ASP A 292 11.56 18.38 5.08
C ASP A 292 12.30 17.04 5.26
N ILE A 293 11.78 15.97 4.68
CA ILE A 293 12.42 14.66 4.62
C ILE A 293 12.95 14.49 3.20
N ILE A 294 14.25 14.27 3.10
CA ILE A 294 14.96 14.07 1.84
C ILE A 294 15.55 12.66 1.79
N ASP A 295 15.61 12.04 0.62
CA ASP A 295 16.36 10.81 0.36
C ASP A 295 16.18 9.69 1.40
N GLY A 296 14.96 9.55 1.94
CA GLY A 296 14.64 8.46 2.84
C GLY A 296 14.55 7.13 2.09
N SER A 297 14.70 6.02 2.81
CA SER A 297 14.57 4.68 2.25
C SER A 297 14.25 3.67 3.34
N GLY A 298 13.74 2.50 2.96
CA GLY A 298 13.40 1.49 3.95
C GLY A 298 12.41 0.47 3.44
N LYS A 299 11.70 -0.16 4.37
CA LYS A 299 10.80 -1.26 4.10
C LYS A 299 9.57 -1.18 4.97
N VAL A 300 8.42 -1.55 4.40
CA VAL A 300 7.16 -1.76 5.11
C VAL A 300 6.68 -3.19 4.83
N GLY A 301 6.55 -4.02 5.87
CA GLY A 301 6.04 -5.38 5.75
C GLY A 301 4.54 -5.43 5.99
N MET A 302 3.76 -5.58 4.93
CA MET A 302 2.29 -5.64 5.01
C MET A 302 1.81 -6.94 5.67
N LEU A 303 2.54 -8.05 5.49
CA LEU A 303 2.20 -9.33 6.11
C LEU A 303 2.68 -9.40 7.58
N LYS A 304 3.86 -8.83 7.84
CA LYS A 304 4.49 -8.85 9.18
C LYS A 304 4.05 -7.70 10.08
N HIS A 305 3.31 -6.73 9.53
CA HIS A 305 2.89 -5.51 10.22
C HIS A 305 4.07 -4.77 10.88
N ASP A 306 5.18 -4.69 10.15
CA ASP A 306 6.42 -4.05 10.58
C ASP A 306 6.89 -2.98 9.60
N LEU A 307 7.74 -2.08 10.08
CA LEU A 307 8.49 -1.16 9.23
C LEU A 307 9.92 -1.00 9.73
N ASP A 308 10.78 -0.57 8.82
CA ASP A 308 12.14 -0.10 9.10
C ASP A 308 12.49 0.95 8.06
N VAL A 309 12.45 2.22 8.46
CA VAL A 309 12.58 3.37 7.57
C VAL A 309 13.63 4.31 8.11
N ASN A 310 14.59 4.63 7.25
CA ASN A 310 15.63 5.63 7.48
C ASN A 310 15.24 6.91 6.75
N MET A 311 15.35 8.04 7.43
CA MET A 311 14.95 9.34 6.95
C MET A 311 16.03 10.35 7.27
N ASN A 312 16.26 11.28 6.35
CA ASN A 312 17.12 12.43 6.57
C ASN A 312 16.23 13.65 6.78
N VAL A 313 16.13 14.11 8.03
CA VAL A 313 15.20 15.17 8.44
C VAL A 313 15.93 16.52 8.44
N LYS A 314 15.39 17.49 7.71
CA LYS A 314 15.81 18.88 7.72
C LYS A 314 14.77 19.73 8.43
N ILE A 315 15.23 20.54 9.38
CA ILE A 315 14.37 21.46 10.14
C ILE A 315 14.21 22.77 9.36
N LEU A 316 12.97 23.23 9.21
CA LEU A 316 12.64 24.48 8.54
C LEU A 316 12.35 25.61 9.55
N SER A 317 12.29 26.85 9.04
CA SER A 317 12.14 28.07 9.85
C SER A 317 10.81 28.17 10.63
N GLY A 318 9.80 27.35 10.30
CA GLY A 318 8.51 27.31 10.99
C GLY A 318 8.53 26.60 12.37
N TRP A 319 9.69 26.09 12.79
CA TRP A 319 9.81 25.39 14.08
C TRP A 319 9.99 26.37 15.25
N ASN A 320 9.00 26.44 16.14
CA ASN A 320 8.87 27.46 17.20
C ASN A 320 9.85 27.36 18.40
N ASN A 321 10.85 26.47 18.38
CA ASN A 321 11.75 26.24 19.51
C ASN A 321 13.05 27.03 19.33
N LYS A 322 13.30 28.01 20.21
CA LYS A 322 14.42 28.96 20.12
C LYS A 322 15.70 28.51 20.83
N SER A 323 15.86 27.22 21.14
CA SER A 323 17.09 26.69 21.73
C SER A 323 18.30 26.84 20.79
N GLU A 324 19.47 27.18 21.34
CA GLU A 324 20.73 27.26 20.58
C GLU A 324 21.05 25.92 19.89
N THR A 325 20.71 24.80 20.53
CA THR A 325 20.87 23.45 19.96
C THR A 325 19.98 23.25 18.74
N ILE A 326 18.72 23.72 18.79
CA ILE A 326 17.80 23.64 17.64
C ILE A 326 18.28 24.52 16.48
N ALA A 327 18.79 25.72 16.78
CA ALA A 327 19.37 26.60 15.76
C ALA A 327 20.62 26.01 15.08
N LYS A 328 21.35 25.11 15.75
CA LYS A 328 22.45 24.33 15.15
C LYS A 328 21.91 23.19 14.29
N LEU A 329 20.94 22.44 14.82
CA LEU A 329 20.30 21.32 14.10
C LEU A 329 19.59 21.76 12.82
N GLN A 330 19.11 23.01 12.73
CA GLN A 330 18.58 23.61 11.50
C GLN A 330 19.58 23.71 10.34
N LYS A 331 20.89 23.60 10.61
CA LYS A 331 21.94 23.75 9.60
C LYS A 331 22.45 22.42 9.05
N VAL A 332 21.92 21.31 9.56
CA VAL A 332 22.35 19.96 9.22
C VAL A 332 21.17 19.07 8.92
N THR A 333 21.47 17.96 8.28
CA THR A 333 20.53 16.89 8.03
C THR A 333 20.59 15.89 9.18
N ILE A 334 19.43 15.54 9.74
CA ILE A 334 19.31 14.71 10.92
C ILE A 334 18.88 13.29 10.51
N PRO A 335 19.77 12.29 10.54
CA PRO A 335 19.39 10.90 10.30
C PRO A 335 18.46 10.40 11.43
N LEU A 336 17.27 9.96 11.05
CA LEU A 336 16.27 9.37 11.93
C LEU A 336 15.83 8.02 11.36
N ARG A 337 15.96 6.96 12.15
CA ARG A 337 15.41 5.65 11.83
C ARG A 337 14.18 5.37 12.69
N ILE A 338 13.10 4.93 12.08
CA ILE A 338 11.91 4.42 12.78
C ILE A 338 11.76 2.96 12.38
N TYR A 339 11.58 2.05 13.35
CA TYR A 339 11.54 0.61 13.08
C TYR A 339 10.72 -0.16 14.12
N GLY A 340 10.32 -1.38 13.77
CA GLY A 340 9.59 -2.29 14.65
C GLY A 340 8.20 -2.64 14.13
N GLN A 341 7.39 -3.23 15.01
CA GLN A 341 5.99 -3.57 14.71
C GLN A 341 5.14 -2.29 14.74
N PHE A 342 4.09 -2.21 13.91
CA PHE A 342 3.21 -1.03 13.87
C PHE A 342 2.63 -0.68 15.25
N SER A 343 2.30 -1.69 16.05
CA SER A 343 1.79 -1.52 17.42
C SER A 343 2.85 -1.07 18.43
N ASN A 344 4.14 -1.17 18.11
CA ASN A 344 5.23 -0.84 19.01
C ASN A 344 6.48 -0.39 18.23
N LEU A 345 6.41 0.83 17.69
CA LEU A 345 7.50 1.43 16.94
C LEU A 345 8.56 2.02 17.87
N HIS A 346 9.82 1.84 17.47
CA HIS A 346 11.00 2.39 18.10
C HIS A 346 11.63 3.40 17.16
N TYR A 347 12.49 4.25 17.70
CA TYR A 347 13.28 5.18 16.91
C TYR A 347 14.74 5.19 17.35
N GLN A 348 15.63 5.48 16.42
CA GLN A 348 17.05 5.67 16.64
C GLN A 348 17.48 7.01 16.03
N LEU A 349 18.14 7.82 16.85
CA LEU A 349 18.59 9.17 16.51
C LEU A 349 19.85 9.49 17.33
N ASP A 350 20.97 9.71 16.65
CA ASP A 350 22.26 10.04 17.28
C ASP A 350 22.57 11.53 17.18
N ILE A 351 22.04 12.32 18.11
CA ILE A 351 22.29 13.77 18.15
C ILE A 351 23.72 14.11 18.59
N ALA A 352 24.36 13.25 19.38
CA ALA A 352 25.70 13.52 19.91
C ALA A 352 26.72 13.56 18.77
N GLN A 353 26.65 12.59 17.86
CA GLN A 353 27.50 12.56 16.67
C GLN A 353 27.26 13.80 15.78
N ILE A 354 26.00 14.11 15.48
CA ILE A 354 25.63 15.24 14.61
C ILE A 354 26.16 16.56 15.15
N LEU A 355 25.99 16.82 16.45
CA LEU A 355 26.47 18.06 17.06
C LEU A 355 28.00 18.11 17.09
N SER A 356 28.67 17.00 17.42
CA SER A 356 30.14 16.92 17.44
C SER A 356 30.76 17.24 16.08
N ASP A 357 30.16 16.76 14.99
CA ASP A 357 30.60 17.05 13.63
C ASP A 357 30.46 18.54 13.30
N VAL A 358 29.33 19.16 13.66
CA VAL A 358 29.10 20.60 13.49
C VAL A 358 30.11 21.46 14.26
N PHE A 359 30.48 21.04 15.48
CA PHE A 359 31.47 21.75 16.27
C PHE A 359 32.88 21.58 15.71
N SER A 360 33.24 20.39 15.23
CA SER A 360 34.56 20.08 14.67
C SER A 360 34.85 20.92 13.42
N ASP A 361 33.88 21.04 12.50
CA ASP A 361 34.03 21.86 11.30
C ASP A 361 34.20 23.36 11.62
N LYS A 362 33.44 23.86 12.60
CA LYS A 362 33.56 25.26 13.06
C LYS A 362 34.87 25.54 13.79
N LEU A 363 35.37 24.55 14.52
CA LEU A 363 36.67 24.60 15.18
C LEU A 363 37.79 24.63 14.16
N GLN A 364 37.77 23.72 13.18
CA GLN A 364 38.75 23.69 12.08
C GLN A 364 38.73 25.02 11.30
N GLN A 365 37.56 25.53 10.90
CA GLN A 365 37.47 26.83 10.23
C GLN A 365 38.00 28.01 11.07
N ARG A 366 37.83 27.97 12.40
CA ARG A 366 38.39 29.00 13.29
C ARG A 366 39.90 28.85 13.45
N LEU A 367 40.40 27.61 13.53
CA LEU A 367 41.83 27.31 13.58
C LEU A 367 42.51 27.71 12.27
N ASP A 368 41.89 27.44 11.12
CA ASP A 368 42.39 27.86 9.80
C ASP A 368 42.36 29.39 9.66
N LYS A 369 41.28 30.08 10.05
CA LYS A 369 41.25 31.56 10.07
C LYS A 369 42.27 32.17 11.03
N LEU A 370 42.57 31.49 12.13
CA LEU A 370 43.67 31.90 13.02
C LEU A 370 45.01 31.67 12.33
N ARG A 371 45.23 30.51 11.70
CA ARG A 371 46.45 30.19 10.94
C ARG A 371 46.68 31.21 9.81
N ASP A 372 45.68 31.53 9.01
CA ASP A 372 45.79 32.50 7.91
C ASP A 372 46.07 33.92 8.42
N LYS A 373 45.47 34.32 9.56
CA LYS A 373 45.81 35.59 10.22
C LYS A 373 47.23 35.62 10.78
N LEU A 374 47.81 34.46 11.07
CA LEU A 374 49.18 34.32 11.58
C LEU A 374 50.21 34.31 10.45
N GLU A 375 49.90 33.66 9.33
CA GLU A 375 50.74 33.70 8.13
C GLU A 375 50.81 35.11 7.53
N ASN A 376 49.73 35.89 7.64
CA ASN A 376 49.69 37.31 7.24
C ASN A 376 50.29 38.28 8.28
N ARG A 377 50.75 37.81 9.46
CA ARG A 377 51.41 38.61 10.51
C ARG A 377 52.83 38.12 10.79
N LYS A 378 53.59 37.80 9.74
CA LYS A 378 54.98 37.30 9.84
C LYS A 378 56.03 38.36 10.22
N ASP A 379 55.69 39.37 11.03
CA ASP A 379 56.68 40.30 11.59
C ASP A 379 56.32 40.73 13.02
N LYS A 380 56.78 39.96 14.01
CA LYS A 380 57.28 40.36 15.35
C LYS A 380 57.15 39.22 16.36
N ASP A 381 58.31 38.70 16.82
CA ASP A 381 58.49 37.56 17.73
C ASP A 381 57.87 37.68 19.15
N LYS A 382 57.16 38.77 19.48
CA LYS A 382 56.57 38.98 20.83
C LYS A 382 55.15 38.41 21.01
N ASP A 383 54.53 37.83 19.97
CA ASP A 383 53.13 37.38 20.03
C ASP A 383 52.92 35.87 20.28
N LYS A 384 53.98 35.04 20.30
CA LYS A 384 53.86 33.57 20.45
C LYS A 384 53.30 33.11 21.81
N ASP A 385 53.64 33.77 22.92
CA ASP A 385 53.14 33.38 24.25
C ASP A 385 51.72 33.85 24.52
N LYS A 386 51.35 35.06 24.04
CA LYS A 386 49.94 35.48 23.98
C LYS A 386 49.11 34.51 23.15
N LEU A 387 49.67 33.97 22.07
CA LEU A 387 49.04 32.99 21.21
C LEU A 387 48.71 31.66 21.89
N LYS A 388 49.67 31.09 22.64
CA LYS A 388 49.44 29.85 23.39
C LYS A 388 48.36 30.04 24.44
N SER A 389 48.34 31.19 25.13
CA SER A 389 47.27 31.50 26.09
C SER A 389 45.90 31.62 25.41
N LYS A 390 45.83 32.21 24.21
CA LYS A 390 44.56 32.42 23.50
C LYS A 390 44.01 31.12 22.89
N ALA A 391 44.87 30.24 22.40
CA ALA A 391 44.50 28.91 21.96
C ALA A 391 44.06 28.03 23.14
N ALA A 392 44.77 28.11 24.27
CA ALA A 392 44.40 27.43 25.51
C ALA A 392 43.08 27.95 26.11
N ASP A 393 42.80 29.25 26.04
CA ASP A 393 41.53 29.84 26.48
C ASP A 393 40.35 29.42 25.59
N ILE A 394 40.56 29.35 24.27
CA ILE A 394 39.55 28.86 23.34
C ILE A 394 39.25 27.38 23.63
N LEU A 395 40.27 26.54 23.82
CA LEU A 395 40.11 25.13 24.19
C LEU A 395 39.49 24.95 25.59
N GLY A 396 39.89 25.77 26.56
CA GLY A 396 39.41 25.74 27.94
C GLY A 396 37.96 26.22 28.09
N GLY A 397 37.52 27.18 27.28
CA GLY A 397 36.14 27.66 27.24
C GLY A 397 35.16 26.70 26.55
N LEU A 398 35.66 25.83 25.66
CA LEU A 398 34.88 24.82 24.95
C LEU A 398 34.72 23.51 25.72
N LEU A 399 35.66 23.15 26.59
CA LEU A 399 35.60 21.95 27.45
C LEU A 399 34.81 22.15 28.75
N LYS A 400 34.43 23.40 29.09
CA LYS A 400 33.74 23.77 30.34
C LYS A 400 32.25 24.09 30.18
N LYS A 401 31.63 23.87 29.02
CA LYS A 401 30.21 24.19 28.79
C LYS A 401 29.40 23.02 28.29
#